data_AF-A0A935W4W8-F1
#
_entry.id   AF-A0A935W4W8-F1
#
_cell.length_a   1.000
_cell.length_b   1.000
_cell.length_c   1.000
_cell.angle_alpha   90.00
_cell.angle_beta   90.00
_cell.angle_gamma   90.00
#
_symmetry.space_group_name_H-M   'P 1'
#
loop_
_entity.id
_entity.type
_entity.pdbx_description
1 polymer ?
#
loop_
_entity_poly.entity_id
_entity_poly.type
_entity_poly.pdbx_seq_one_letter_code
_entity_poly.pdbx_strand_id
1 'polypeptide(L)'
;MSLAPNALEELLALSEAMLGAAESGDWELLASIENQRSDLVSRLPANLAGEPEVAKSARGRRLIEDCQRCDARVRPLVEARLNELRVVLREVRASA
;
A
#
# COMPACT_ATOMS: atom_id res chain seq x y z
N MET A 1 17.19 -5.68 -20.00
CA MET A 1 15.71 -5.69 -19.99
C MET A 1 15.26 -4.80 -18.85
N SER A 2 14.52 -3.73 -19.14
CA SER A 2 14.04 -2.80 -18.10
C SER A 2 12.89 -3.46 -17.33
N LEU A 3 13.12 -3.75 -16.04
CA LEU A 3 12.16 -4.39 -15.13
C LEU A 3 11.12 -3.40 -14.56
N ALA A 4 11.31 -2.10 -14.79
CA ALA A 4 10.56 -1.05 -14.12
C ALA A 4 9.06 -0.97 -14.46
N PRO A 5 8.60 -1.10 -15.73
CA PRO A 5 7.17 -0.87 -16.03
C PRO A 5 6.27 -1.99 -15.49
N ASN A 6 6.67 -3.26 -15.60
CA ASN A 6 5.88 -4.38 -15.07
C ASN A 6 5.81 -4.34 -13.53
N ALA A 7 6.91 -3.98 -12.88
CA ALA A 7 6.93 -3.88 -11.42
C ALA A 7 6.04 -2.74 -10.90
N LEU A 8 5.95 -1.61 -11.62
CA LEU A 8 5.04 -0.52 -11.26
C LEU A 8 3.56 -0.91 -11.43
N GLU A 9 3.24 -1.72 -12.43
CA GLU A 9 1.88 -2.25 -12.62
C GLU A 9 1.50 -3.23 -11.51
N GLU A 10 2.43 -4.12 -11.12
CA GLU A 10 2.24 -5.03 -9.99
C GLU A 10 2.08 -4.26 -8.67
N LEU A 11 2.89 -3.20 -8.46
CA LEU A 11 2.75 -2.30 -7.31
C LEU A 11 1.38 -1.63 -7.25
N LEU A 12 0.86 -1.18 -8.40
CA LEU A 12 -0.46 -0.57 -8.47
C LEU A 12 -1.55 -1.60 -8.15
N ALA A 13 -1.50 -2.80 -8.74
CA ALA A 13 -2.46 -3.85 -8.48
C ALA A 13 -2.51 -4.24 -6.99
N LEU A 14 -1.35 -4.36 -6.34
CA LEU A 14 -1.27 -4.60 -4.89
C LEU A 14 -1.84 -3.43 -4.09
N SER A 15 -1.58 -2.18 -4.50
CA SER A 15 -2.09 -0.99 -3.80
C SER A 15 -3.62 -0.86 -3.93
N GLU A 16 -4.20 -1.21 -5.09
CA GLU A 16 -5.65 -1.29 -5.30
C GLU A 16 -6.28 -2.42 -4.48
N ALA A 17 -5.64 -3.59 -4.42
CA ALA A 17 -6.11 -4.72 -3.61
C ALA A 17 -6.08 -4.40 -2.11
N MET A 18 -5.02 -3.72 -1.62
CA MET A 18 -4.96 -3.21 -0.24
C MET A 18 -6.12 -2.26 0.04
N LEU A 19 -6.42 -1.34 -0.88
CA LEU A 19 -7.56 -0.44 -0.72
C LEU A 19 -8.89 -1.21 -0.63
N GLY A 20 -9.12 -2.19 -1.50
CA GLY A 20 -10.31 -3.04 -1.44
C GLY A 20 -10.44 -3.80 -0.12
N ALA A 21 -9.35 -4.38 0.38
CA ALA A 21 -9.32 -5.08 1.67
C ALA A 21 -9.57 -4.14 2.86
N ALA A 22 -9.00 -2.93 2.83
CA ALA A 22 -9.24 -1.92 3.86
C ALA A 22 -10.69 -1.42 3.85
N GLU A 23 -11.29 -1.23 2.67
CA GLU A 23 -12.70 -0.81 2.52
C GLU A 23 -13.68 -1.90 2.97
N SER A 24 -13.35 -3.18 2.78
CA SER A 24 -14.16 -4.31 3.27
C SER A 24 -13.93 -4.65 4.74
N GLY A 25 -12.90 -4.07 5.37
CA GLY A 25 -12.50 -4.40 6.74
C GLY A 25 -11.81 -5.76 6.87
N ASP A 26 -11.31 -6.34 5.78
CA ASP A 26 -10.53 -7.58 5.78
C ASP A 26 -9.07 -7.28 6.14
N TRP A 27 -8.83 -7.12 7.45
CA TRP A 27 -7.52 -6.72 7.97
C TRP A 27 -6.44 -7.80 7.83
N GLU A 28 -6.83 -9.08 7.77
CA GLU A 28 -5.90 -10.19 7.56
C GLU A 28 -5.42 -10.20 6.10
N LEU A 29 -6.34 -10.06 5.16
CA LEU A 29 -5.99 -9.91 3.74
C LEU A 29 -5.15 -8.67 3.51
N LEU A 30 -5.52 -7.53 4.12
CA LEU A 30 -4.75 -6.29 4.03
C LEU A 30 -3.28 -6.50 4.44
N ALA A 31 -3.05 -7.18 5.57
CA ALA A 31 -1.71 -7.48 6.06
C ALA A 31 -0.94 -8.44 5.13
N SER A 32 -1.61 -9.45 4.57
CA SER A 32 -1.00 -10.37 3.60
C SER A 32 -0.55 -9.65 2.32
N ILE A 33 -1.38 -8.75 1.80
CA ILE A 33 -1.06 -7.96 0.60
C ILE A 33 0.05 -6.95 0.90
N GLU A 34 0.05 -6.32 2.08
CA GLU A 34 1.13 -5.41 2.49
C GLU A 34 2.48 -6.11 2.50
N ASN A 35 2.57 -7.34 3.02
CA ASN A 35 3.80 -8.13 2.98
C ASN A 35 4.28 -8.38 1.54
N GLN A 36 3.37 -8.76 0.64
CA GLN A 36 3.70 -8.96 -0.79
C GLN A 36 4.21 -7.68 -1.46
N ARG A 37 3.56 -6.55 -1.16
CA ARG A 37 3.97 -5.23 -1.65
C ARG A 37 5.34 -4.82 -1.11
N SER A 38 5.60 -5.04 0.17
CA SER A 38 6.88 -4.76 0.82
C SER A 38 8.00 -5.62 0.26
N ASP A 39 7.75 -6.91 -0.02
CA ASP A 39 8.68 -7.80 -0.72
C ASP A 39 9.01 -7.30 -2.13
N LEU A 40 8.01 -6.86 -2.90
CA LEU A 40 8.22 -6.29 -4.23
C LEU A 40 9.05 -5.00 -4.16
N VAL A 41 8.71 -4.09 -3.25
CA VAL A 41 9.45 -2.84 -3.03
C VAL A 41 10.91 -3.10 -2.64
N SER A 42 11.18 -4.12 -1.83
CA SER A 42 12.56 -4.48 -1.43
C SER A 42 13.45 -4.91 -2.60
N ARG A 43 12.84 -5.40 -3.69
CA ARG A 43 13.54 -5.84 -4.92
C ARG A 43 13.74 -4.70 -5.91
N LEU A 44 13.12 -3.55 -5.67
CA LEU A 44 13.16 -2.40 -6.57
C LEU A 44 14.28 -1.41 -6.21
N PRO A 45 14.78 -0.64 -7.18
CA PRO A 45 15.75 0.41 -6.91
C PRO A 45 15.22 1.43 -5.90
N ALA A 46 16.07 1.87 -4.98
CA ALA A 46 15.71 2.84 -3.95
C ALA A 46 15.17 4.17 -4.49
N ASN A 47 15.48 4.54 -5.74
CA ASN A 47 14.97 5.75 -6.39
C ASN A 47 14.35 5.45 -7.78
N LEU A 48 13.29 4.63 -7.78
CA LEU A 48 12.49 4.33 -8.98
C LEU A 48 12.00 5.58 -9.74
N ALA A 49 11.61 6.64 -9.04
CA ALA A 49 11.14 7.87 -9.69
C ALA A 49 12.26 8.65 -10.38
N GLY A 50 13.51 8.45 -9.94
CA GLY A 50 14.71 9.00 -10.56
C GLY A 50 15.26 8.16 -11.72
N GLU A 51 14.73 6.95 -11.95
CA GLU A 51 15.13 6.12 -13.07
C GLU A 51 14.76 6.82 -14.39
N PRO A 52 15.72 7.04 -15.31
CA PRO A 52 15.50 7.83 -16.52
C PRO A 52 14.32 7.34 -17.36
N GLU A 53 14.12 6.03 -17.42
CA GLU A 53 13.04 5.38 -18.15
C GLU A 53 11.67 5.64 -17.52
N VAL A 54 11.60 5.72 -16.18
CA VAL A 54 10.37 6.01 -15.44
C VAL A 54 10.08 7.50 -15.46
N ALA A 55 11.09 8.34 -15.23
CA ALA A 55 10.97 9.80 -15.20
C ALA A 55 10.54 10.39 -16.55
N LYS A 56 10.99 9.79 -17.66
CA LYS A 56 10.62 10.20 -19.02
C LYS A 56 9.31 9.57 -19.50
N SER A 57 8.83 8.51 -18.84
CA SER A 57 7.59 7.81 -19.20
C SER A 57 6.38 8.44 -18.52
N ALA A 58 5.47 9.00 -19.32
CA ALA A 58 4.17 9.48 -18.82
C ALA A 58 3.37 8.38 -18.11
N ARG A 59 3.43 7.15 -18.63
CA ARG A 59 2.80 5.97 -18.02
C ARG A 59 3.43 5.62 -16.68
N GLY A 60 4.77 5.61 -16.60
CA GLY A 60 5.48 5.31 -15.35
C GLY A 60 5.15 6.29 -14.24
N ARG A 61 5.14 7.60 -14.54
CA ARG A 61 4.70 8.63 -13.58
C ARG A 61 3.25 8.44 -13.15
N ARG A 62 2.36 8.13 -14.09
CA ARG A 62 0.95 7.90 -13.78
C ARG A 62 0.73 6.72 -12.83
N LEU A 63 1.43 5.61 -13.04
CA LEU A 63 1.36 4.43 -12.16
C LEU A 63 1.80 4.78 -10.72
N ILE A 64 2.88 5.57 -10.57
CA ILE A 64 3.34 6.04 -9.25
C ILE A 64 2.30 6.93 -8.58
N GLU A 65 1.74 7.90 -9.31
CA GLU A 65 0.68 8.78 -8.79
C GLU A 65 -0.56 8.00 -8.35
N ASP A 66 -0.95 6.98 -9.10
CA ASP A 66 -2.11 6.14 -8.78
C ASP A 66 -1.82 5.28 -7.54
N CYS A 67 -0.61 4.72 -7.38
CA CYS A 67 -0.19 4.05 -6.14
C CYS A 67 -0.28 4.99 -4.93
N GLN A 68 0.26 6.21 -5.05
CA GLN A 68 0.22 7.21 -3.98
C GLN A 68 -1.22 7.58 -3.58
N ARG A 69 -2.13 7.64 -4.56
CA ARG A 69 -3.55 7.90 -4.30
C ARG A 69 -4.21 6.76 -3.52
N CYS A 70 -3.89 5.50 -3.86
CA CYS A 70 -4.36 4.34 -3.09
C CYS A 70 -3.85 4.39 -1.65
N ASP A 71 -2.56 4.64 -1.44
CA ASP A 71 -1.95 4.75 -0.11
C ASP A 71 -2.60 5.85 0.74
N ALA A 72 -2.88 7.01 0.13
CA ALA A 72 -3.57 8.12 0.80
C ALA A 72 -5.00 7.76 1.25
N ARG A 73 -5.66 6.83 0.56
CA ARG A 73 -7.00 6.33 0.92
C ARG A 73 -6.97 5.21 1.95
N VAL A 74 -5.99 4.31 1.88
CA VAL A 74 -5.81 3.22 2.85
C VAL A 74 -5.48 3.76 4.24
N ARG A 75 -4.60 4.77 4.33
CA ARG A 75 -4.11 5.33 5.59
C ARG A 75 -5.22 5.69 6.60
N PRO A 76 -6.21 6.53 6.27
CA PRO A 76 -7.26 6.88 7.23
C PRO A 76 -8.09 5.69 7.70
N LEU A 77 -8.30 4.66 6.85
CA LEU A 77 -9.05 3.45 7.22
C LEU A 77 -8.29 2.64 8.29
N VAL A 78 -6.98 2.47 8.09
CA VAL A 78 -6.11 1.80 9.06
C VAL A 78 -6.02 2.58 10.38
N GLU A 79 -5.88 3.91 10.30
CA GLU A 79 -5.84 4.77 11.49
C GLU A 79 -7.14 4.70 12.30
N ALA A 80 -8.29 4.72 11.62
CA ALA A 80 -9.60 4.55 12.25
C ALA A 80 -9.67 3.20 12.98
N ARG A 81 -9.29 2.11 12.30
CA ARG A 81 -9.30 0.77 12.89
C ARG A 81 -8.39 0.64 14.10
N LEU A 82 -7.18 1.18 14.03
CA LEU A 82 -6.25 1.18 15.16
C LEU A 82 -6.78 1.96 16.35
N ASN A 83 -7.49 3.07 16.11
CA ASN A 83 -8.12 3.84 17.17
C ASN A 83 -9.26 3.07 17.83
N GLU A 84 -10.11 2.39 17.06
CA GLU A 84 -11.15 1.50 17.59
C GLU A 84 -10.56 0.41 18.50
N LEU A 85 -9.52 -0.30 18.02
CA LEU A 85 -8.87 -1.37 18.78
C LEU A 85 -8.24 -0.86 20.08
N ARG A 86 -7.65 0.34 20.07
CA ARG A 86 -7.10 0.96 21.29
C ARG A 86 -8.19 1.26 22.32
N VAL A 87 -9.40 1.66 21.89
CA VAL A 87 -10.53 1.87 22.81
C VAL A 87 -10.94 0.54 23.44
N VAL A 88 -11.16 -0.50 22.63
CA VAL A 88 -11.54 -1.84 23.11
C VAL A 88 -10.52 -2.39 24.11
N LEU A 89 -9.21 -2.31 23.78
CA LEU A 89 -8.15 -2.79 24.67
C LEU A 89 -8.09 -2.03 26.00
N ARG A 90 -8.40 -0.72 26.00
CA ARG A 90 -8.48 0.07 27.25
C ARG A 90 -9.65 -0.37 28.12
N GLU A 91 -10.82 -0.59 27.52
CA GLU A 91 -12.02 -1.05 28.23
C GLU A 91 -11.82 -2.43 28.86
N VAL A 92 -11.20 -3.36 28.13
CA VAL A 92 -10.83 -4.69 28.64
C VAL A 92 -9.89 -4.57 29.85
N ARG A 93 -8.87 -3.70 29.78
CA ARG A 93 -7.95 -3.47 30.90
C ARG A 93 -8.59 -2.81 32.11
N ALA A 94 -9.65 -2.03 31.93
CA ALA A 94 -10.36 -1.38 33.04
C ALA A 94 -11.38 -2.32 33.72
N SER A 95 -11.77 -3.39 33.03
CA SER A 95 -12.75 -4.37 33.48
C SER A 95 -12.11 -5.69 33.99
N ALA A 96 -10.79 -5.78 33.96
CA ALA A 96 -9.97 -6.89 34.45
C ALA A 96 -9.30 -6.52 35.79
#